data_AF-J9CK10-F1
#
_entry.id   AF-J9CK10-F1
#
_cell.length_a   1.000
_cell.length_b   1.000
_cell.length_c   1.000
_cell.angle_alpha   90.00
_cell.angle_beta   90.00
_cell.angle_gamma   90.00
#
_symmetry.space_group_name_H-M   'P 1'
#
loop_
_entity.id
_entity.type
_entity.pdbx_description
1 polymer ?
#
loop_
_entity_poly.entity_id
_entity_poly.type
_entity_poly.pdbx_seq_one_letter_code
_entity_poly.pdbx_strand_id
1 'polypeptide(L)'
;MGLNPKVIELDNYFVNREDTPRDENGDYDFESLQAMDLKLLNSQLNSLLQGEEVEIPRFDFKEGKRYYKGDFMRLDEKDILIMEGIHALNPAMTAAVDNSRIFRVYASALTSLPIDENNNISTSDNRLLRRIVRDNRCRGITPEGTIMRWHSVRRGENRNIFPYQENADAIFNSALVFELPMLKYYAEPLLRRIAPNSPAYTEAVRLLKFLEYIVALSPEEISAIPPTSIMREFIGGQKL
;
A
#
# COMPACT_ATOMS: atom_id res chain seq x y z
N MET A 1 -30.21 3.36 1.21
CA MET A 1 -29.74 2.47 2.30
C MET A 1 -28.57 1.67 1.74
N GLY A 2 -27.38 1.83 2.32
CA GLY A 2 -26.14 1.22 1.81
C GLY A 2 -25.67 0.05 2.66
N LEU A 3 -24.62 -0.62 2.21
CA LEU A 3 -23.86 -1.60 2.99
C LEU A 3 -23.05 -0.87 4.07
N ASN A 4 -22.79 -1.56 5.19
CA ASN A 4 -21.92 -1.07 6.26
C ASN A 4 -20.54 -1.72 6.13
N PRO A 5 -19.50 -0.99 5.68
CA PRO A 5 -18.18 -1.56 5.56
C PRO A 5 -17.54 -1.76 6.95
N LYS A 6 -17.02 -2.96 7.19
CA LYS A 6 -16.15 -3.31 8.32
C LYS A 6 -14.78 -3.64 7.76
N VAL A 7 -13.71 -3.12 8.33
CA VAL A 7 -12.35 -3.25 7.79
C VAL A 7 -11.50 -4.13 8.68
N ILE A 8 -10.82 -5.10 8.08
CA ILE A 8 -9.72 -5.85 8.68
C ILE A 8 -8.43 -5.47 7.94
N GLU A 9 -7.51 -4.86 8.70
CA GLU A 9 -6.13 -4.61 8.26
C GLU A 9 -5.34 -5.92 8.42
N LEU A 10 -4.85 -6.48 7.31
CA LEU A 10 -4.10 -7.73 7.34
C LEU A 10 -2.82 -7.62 8.16
N ASP A 11 -2.23 -6.43 8.23
CA ASP A 11 -1.07 -6.10 9.05
C ASP A 11 -1.27 -6.44 10.54
N ASN A 12 -2.51 -6.56 11.04
CA ASN A 12 -2.76 -6.99 12.41
C ASN A 12 -2.61 -8.52 12.62
N TYR A 13 -2.47 -9.28 11.54
CA TYR A 13 -2.38 -10.74 11.53
C TYR A 13 -0.95 -11.25 11.30
N PHE A 14 0.09 -10.43 11.49
CA PHE A 14 1.45 -10.94 11.56
C PHE A 14 1.64 -11.92 12.72
N VAL A 15 2.47 -12.94 12.51
CA VAL A 15 3.00 -13.78 13.59
C VAL A 15 3.95 -12.95 14.46
N ASN A 16 4.24 -13.41 15.69
CA ASN A 16 5.21 -12.73 16.53
C ASN A 16 6.59 -12.73 15.86
N ARG A 17 7.43 -11.75 16.20
CA ARG A 17 8.78 -11.58 15.62
C ARG A 17 9.63 -12.85 15.75
N GLU A 18 9.47 -13.60 16.82
CA GLU A 18 10.18 -14.88 17.04
C GLU A 18 9.76 -15.99 16.06
N ASP A 19 8.52 -15.95 15.59
CA ASP A 19 7.94 -16.91 14.64
C ASP A 19 8.05 -16.44 13.18
N THR A 20 8.51 -15.20 12.97
CA THR A 20 8.65 -14.63 11.62
C THR A 20 9.76 -15.37 10.86
N PRO A 21 9.52 -15.82 9.62
CA PRO A 21 10.53 -16.50 8.82
C PRO A 21 11.76 -15.61 8.60
N ARG A 22 12.91 -16.24 8.37
CA ARG A 22 14.15 -15.55 7.99
C ARG A 22 14.41 -15.71 6.50
N ASP A 23 14.96 -14.67 5.89
CA ASP A 23 15.40 -14.67 4.51
C ASP A 23 16.77 -15.38 4.33
N GLU A 24 17.26 -15.39 3.10
CA GLU A 24 18.55 -16.02 2.73
C GLU A 24 19.77 -15.37 3.41
N ASN A 25 19.63 -14.14 3.91
CA ASN A 25 20.67 -13.40 4.62
C ASN A 25 20.55 -13.54 6.15
N GLY A 26 19.52 -14.26 6.63
CA GLY A 26 19.24 -14.46 8.05
C GLY A 26 18.44 -13.32 8.71
N ASP A 27 17.99 -12.33 7.92
CA ASP A 27 17.15 -11.23 8.37
C ASP A 27 15.67 -11.64 8.37
N TYR A 28 14.82 -10.98 9.17
CA TYR A 28 13.39 -11.28 9.21
C TYR A 28 12.68 -10.92 7.89
N ASP A 29 12.01 -11.89 7.27
CA ASP A 29 11.23 -11.70 6.04
C ASP A 29 9.77 -11.38 6.34
N PHE A 30 9.52 -10.12 6.73
CA PHE A 30 8.17 -9.61 6.96
C PHE A 30 7.32 -9.49 5.68
N GLU A 31 7.93 -9.64 4.50
CA GLU A 31 7.21 -9.60 3.22
C GLU A 31 6.78 -11.00 2.78
N SER A 32 7.16 -12.06 3.50
CA SER A 32 6.71 -13.42 3.21
C SER A 32 5.28 -13.63 3.66
N LEU A 33 4.49 -14.35 2.84
CA LEU A 33 3.18 -14.85 3.25
C LEU A 33 3.25 -15.63 4.58
N GLN A 34 4.36 -16.32 4.84
CA GLN A 34 4.57 -17.11 6.06
C GLN A 34 4.74 -16.25 7.32
N ALA A 35 4.96 -14.93 7.18
CA ALA A 35 4.92 -14.00 8.29
C ALA A 35 3.47 -13.72 8.75
N MET A 36 2.46 -14.18 8.03
CA MET A 36 1.05 -14.02 8.37
C MET A 36 0.52 -15.24 9.14
N ASP A 37 -0.24 -15.01 10.21
CA ASP A 37 -0.98 -16.05 10.92
C ASP A 37 -2.26 -16.42 10.16
N LEU A 38 -2.06 -17.18 9.08
CA LEU A 38 -3.14 -17.65 8.20
C LEU A 38 -4.17 -18.49 8.95
N LYS A 39 -3.74 -19.22 9.98
CA LYS A 39 -4.62 -20.06 10.80
C LYS A 39 -5.59 -19.20 11.60
N LEU A 40 -5.09 -18.17 12.30
CA LEU A 40 -5.96 -17.24 13.02
C LEU A 40 -6.89 -16.52 12.04
N LEU A 41 -6.35 -15.98 10.96
CA LEU A 41 -7.13 -15.23 9.97
C LEU A 41 -8.31 -16.06 9.43
N ASN A 42 -8.04 -17.27 8.93
CA ASN A 42 -9.09 -18.13 8.35
C ASN A 42 -10.12 -18.58 9.39
N SER A 43 -9.69 -18.81 10.64
CA SER A 43 -10.62 -19.13 11.73
C SER A 43 -11.57 -17.96 12.00
N GLN A 44 -11.03 -16.74 12.13
CA GLN A 44 -11.83 -15.56 12.41
C GLN A 44 -12.73 -15.16 11.25
N LEU A 45 -12.25 -15.27 10.01
CA LEU A 45 -13.08 -15.03 8.82
C LEU A 45 -14.30 -15.97 8.78
N ASN A 46 -14.11 -17.26 9.08
CA ASN A 46 -15.22 -18.21 9.11
C ASN A 46 -16.21 -17.91 10.25
N SER A 47 -15.72 -17.61 11.46
CA SER A 47 -16.57 -17.18 12.58
C SER A 47 -17.38 -15.92 12.25
N LEU A 48 -16.73 -14.90 11.67
CA LEU A 48 -17.40 -13.68 11.22
C LEU A 48 -18.47 -13.95 10.18
N LEU A 49 -18.19 -14.81 9.18
CA LEU A 49 -19.16 -15.20 8.14
C LEU A 49 -20.33 -16.03 8.68
N GLN A 50 -20.18 -16.64 9.86
CA GLN A 50 -21.25 -17.33 10.59
C GLN A 50 -22.03 -16.40 11.53
N GLY A 51 -21.66 -15.11 11.60
CA GLY A 51 -22.28 -14.13 12.51
C GLY A 51 -21.79 -14.23 13.95
N GLU A 52 -20.68 -14.93 14.19
CA GLU A 52 -20.04 -14.98 15.51
C GLU A 52 -19.23 -13.70 15.76
N GLU A 53 -19.03 -13.39 17.04
CA GLU A 53 -18.18 -12.29 17.48
C GLU A 53 -16.74 -12.78 17.67
N VAL A 54 -15.78 -12.03 17.13
CA VAL A 54 -14.34 -12.30 17.26
C VAL A 54 -13.61 -11.08 17.78
N GLU A 55 -12.54 -11.29 18.54
CA GLU A 55 -11.63 -10.22 18.94
C GLU A 55 -10.57 -10.00 17.87
N ILE A 56 -10.54 -8.82 17.26
CA ILE A 56 -9.60 -8.47 16.20
C ILE A 56 -8.24 -8.18 16.85
N PRO A 57 -7.16 -8.85 16.40
CA PRO A 57 -5.84 -8.59 16.94
C PRO A 57 -5.34 -7.20 16.56
N ARG A 58 -4.31 -6.74 17.28
CA ARG A 58 -3.46 -5.61 16.90
C ARG A 58 -2.02 -6.07 16.86
N PHE A 59 -1.24 -5.54 15.92
CA PHE A 59 0.19 -5.82 15.86
C PHE A 59 1.01 -4.59 16.27
N ASP A 60 1.89 -4.75 17.25
CA ASP A 60 2.88 -3.73 17.59
C ASP A 60 4.17 -3.99 16.80
N PHE A 61 4.44 -3.14 15.80
CA PHE A 61 5.64 -3.28 14.98
C PHE A 61 6.95 -2.98 15.71
N LYS A 62 6.92 -2.22 16.82
CA LYS A 62 8.11 -1.92 17.63
C LYS A 62 8.48 -3.14 18.45
N GLU A 63 7.52 -3.67 19.20
CA GLU A 63 7.70 -4.87 20.02
C GLU A 63 7.76 -6.14 19.16
N GLY A 64 7.19 -6.11 17.95
CA GLY A 64 7.07 -7.25 17.06
C GLY A 64 6.13 -8.31 17.63
N LYS A 65 5.05 -7.90 18.30
CA LYS A 65 4.13 -8.81 19.00
C LYS A 65 2.70 -8.44 18.72
N ARG A 66 1.89 -9.48 18.54
CA ARG A 66 0.44 -9.37 18.52
C ARG A 66 -0.10 -9.20 19.93
N TYR A 67 -1.13 -8.38 20.07
CA TYR A 67 -1.84 -8.16 21.31
C TYR A 67 -3.32 -7.87 21.05
N TYR A 68 -4.12 -7.89 22.10
CA TYR A 68 -5.56 -7.76 22.06
C TYR A 68 -6.00 -6.60 22.96
N LYS A 69 -6.94 -5.79 22.49
CA LYS A 69 -7.40 -4.56 23.17
C LYS A 69 -8.86 -4.61 23.62
N GLY A 70 -9.58 -5.71 23.40
CA GLY A 70 -11.04 -5.75 23.49
C GLY A 70 -11.73 -5.18 22.25
N ASP A 71 -11.06 -5.16 21.11
CA ASP A 71 -11.63 -4.71 19.82
C ASP A 71 -12.45 -5.87 19.22
N PHE A 72 -13.74 -5.97 19.57
CA PHE A 72 -14.61 -7.03 19.06
C PHE A 72 -15.30 -6.63 17.75
N MET A 73 -15.47 -7.61 16.85
CA MET A 73 -16.17 -7.48 15.58
C MET A 73 -17.13 -8.65 15.37
N ARG A 74 -18.30 -8.34 14.83
CA ARG A 74 -19.29 -9.30 14.33
C ARG A 74 -19.78 -8.81 12.98
N LEU A 75 -20.24 -9.69 12.08
CA LEU A 75 -20.93 -9.28 10.84
C LEU A 75 -22.44 -9.47 10.98
N ASP A 76 -23.20 -8.42 10.68
CA ASP A 76 -24.66 -8.45 10.56
C ASP A 76 -25.07 -8.48 9.06
N GLU A 77 -26.36 -8.71 8.75
CA GLU A 77 -26.86 -8.96 7.38
C GLU A 77 -26.52 -7.88 6.32
N LYS A 78 -26.28 -6.63 6.74
CA LYS A 78 -25.98 -5.50 5.84
C LYS A 78 -24.49 -5.13 5.82
N ASP A 79 -23.67 -5.88 6.52
CA ASP A 79 -22.24 -5.60 6.62
C ASP A 79 -21.49 -6.19 5.43
N ILE A 80 -20.45 -5.48 5.00
CA ILE A 80 -19.45 -6.00 4.06
C ILE A 80 -18.09 -5.94 4.75
N LEU A 81 -17.39 -7.07 4.74
CA LEU A 81 -16.03 -7.14 5.27
C LEU A 81 -15.05 -6.77 4.17
N ILE A 82 -14.23 -5.75 4.42
CA ILE A 82 -13.13 -5.32 3.57
C ILE A 82 -11.84 -5.76 4.23
N MET A 83 -11.10 -6.63 3.57
CA MET A 83 -9.79 -7.07 4.01
C MET A 83 -8.74 -6.39 3.13
N GLU A 84 -7.82 -5.64 3.75
CA GLU A 84 -6.82 -4.86 3.02
C GLU A 84 -5.41 -5.29 3.42
N GLY A 85 -4.52 -5.39 2.42
CA GLY A 85 -3.11 -5.73 2.61
C GLY A 85 -2.45 -6.29 1.35
N ILE A 86 -1.12 -6.27 1.33
CA ILE A 86 -0.34 -6.56 0.12
C ILE A 86 -0.49 -8.01 -0.38
N HIS A 87 -0.80 -8.95 0.51
CA HIS A 87 -0.97 -10.37 0.15
C HIS A 87 -2.42 -10.76 -0.14
N ALA A 88 -3.39 -9.84 -0.10
CA ALA A 88 -4.82 -10.17 -0.12
C ALA A 88 -5.28 -11.01 -1.33
N LEU A 89 -4.59 -10.91 -2.47
CA LEU A 89 -4.89 -11.69 -3.69
C LEU A 89 -4.26 -13.08 -3.73
N ASN A 90 -3.40 -13.41 -2.78
CA ASN A 90 -2.81 -14.73 -2.68
C ASN A 90 -3.88 -15.73 -2.18
N PRO A 91 -4.21 -16.80 -2.95
CA PRO A 91 -5.25 -17.76 -2.57
C PRO A 91 -5.00 -18.42 -1.20
N ALA A 92 -3.73 -18.55 -0.81
CA ALA A 92 -3.36 -19.09 0.50
C ALA A 92 -3.84 -18.24 1.67
N MET A 93 -4.12 -16.93 1.48
CA MET A 93 -4.67 -16.06 2.53
C MET A 93 -6.03 -16.52 3.03
N THR A 94 -6.85 -17.09 2.15
CA THR A 94 -8.26 -17.42 2.39
C THR A 94 -8.57 -18.87 2.03
N ALA A 95 -7.57 -19.75 2.12
CA ALA A 95 -7.67 -21.14 1.65
C ALA A 95 -8.76 -21.97 2.34
N ALA A 96 -9.19 -21.59 3.55
CA ALA A 96 -10.25 -22.27 4.30
C ALA A 96 -11.57 -21.48 4.33
N VAL A 97 -11.69 -20.42 3.53
CA VAL A 97 -12.91 -19.63 3.37
C VAL A 97 -13.60 -20.02 2.07
N ASP A 98 -14.94 -20.11 2.08
CA ASP A 98 -15.72 -20.36 0.88
C ASP A 98 -15.49 -19.26 -0.17
N ASN A 99 -14.87 -19.64 -1.28
CA ASN A 99 -14.48 -18.73 -2.35
C ASN A 99 -15.66 -18.00 -3.00
N SER A 100 -16.87 -18.58 -2.95
CA SER A 100 -18.08 -17.93 -3.49
C SER A 100 -18.48 -16.65 -2.75
N ARG A 101 -17.93 -16.44 -1.55
CA ARG A 101 -18.17 -15.27 -0.70
C ARG A 101 -17.09 -14.20 -0.82
N ILE A 102 -16.08 -14.42 -1.67
CA ILE A 102 -14.91 -13.56 -1.78
C ILE A 102 -14.98 -12.84 -3.12
N PHE A 103 -14.87 -11.50 -3.07
CA PHE A 103 -14.67 -10.66 -4.24
C PHE A 103 -13.32 -9.96 -4.12
N ARG A 104 -12.43 -10.20 -5.08
CA ARG A 104 -11.04 -9.75 -5.07
C ARG A 104 -10.86 -8.50 -5.90
N VAL A 105 -10.29 -7.47 -5.29
CA VAL A 105 -9.98 -6.20 -5.97
C VAL A 105 -8.48 -5.98 -5.99
N TYR A 106 -7.92 -5.81 -7.19
CA TYR A 106 -6.54 -5.35 -7.35
C TYR A 106 -6.52 -3.83 -7.53
N ALA A 107 -6.05 -3.10 -6.53
CA ALA A 107 -5.83 -1.67 -6.64
C ALA A 107 -4.42 -1.38 -7.20
N SER A 108 -4.36 -0.65 -8.32
CA SER A 108 -3.09 -0.29 -8.96
C SER A 108 -3.07 1.18 -9.36
N ALA A 109 -1.87 1.74 -9.54
CA ALA A 109 -1.66 3.10 -10.04
C ALA A 109 -1.16 3.01 -11.49
N LEU A 110 -2.05 2.61 -12.40
CA LEU A 110 -1.74 2.42 -13.81
C LEU A 110 -1.88 3.75 -14.55
N THR A 111 -0.84 4.57 -14.49
CA THR A 111 -0.79 5.80 -15.29
C THR A 111 -0.72 5.44 -16.77
N SER A 112 -1.78 5.73 -17.51
CA SER A 112 -1.87 5.48 -18.95
C SER A 112 -1.51 6.69 -19.82
N LEU A 113 -0.96 7.76 -19.22
CA LEU A 113 -0.62 8.96 -19.96
C LEU A 113 0.75 8.80 -20.64
N PRO A 114 0.84 9.05 -21.95
CA PRO A 114 2.11 9.21 -22.62
C PRO A 114 2.81 10.50 -22.17
N ILE A 115 4.13 10.45 -22.01
CA ILE A 115 4.99 11.62 -21.82
C ILE A 115 5.17 12.34 -23.16
N ASP A 116 5.34 11.57 -24.23
CA ASP A 116 5.47 12.00 -25.61
C ASP A 116 4.90 10.91 -26.56
N GLU A 117 4.96 11.13 -27.87
CA GLU A 117 4.41 10.20 -28.87
C GLU A 117 4.97 8.76 -28.79
N ASN A 118 6.11 8.56 -28.13
CA ASN A 118 6.85 7.30 -28.11
C ASN A 118 7.08 6.73 -26.69
N ASN A 119 6.85 7.50 -25.63
CA ASN A 119 7.16 7.13 -24.25
C ASN A 119 5.94 7.20 -23.33
N ASN A 120 5.65 6.11 -22.63
CA ASN A 120 4.64 6.08 -21.56
C ASN A 120 5.23 6.51 -20.22
N ILE A 121 4.40 7.12 -19.37
CA ILE A 121 4.78 7.34 -17.98
C ILE A 121 4.97 6.00 -17.27
N SER A 122 6.16 5.80 -16.69
CA SER A 122 6.47 4.63 -15.88
C SER A 122 5.57 4.59 -14.64
N THR A 123 4.74 3.55 -14.52
CA THR A 123 3.94 3.28 -13.33
C THR A 123 4.82 3.07 -12.09
N SER A 124 6.05 2.58 -12.27
CA SER A 124 7.01 2.42 -11.18
C SER A 124 7.50 3.77 -10.66
N ASP A 125 7.72 4.73 -11.54
CA ASP A 125 8.20 6.07 -11.14
C ASP A 125 7.11 6.84 -10.41
N ASN A 126 5.87 6.75 -10.90
CA ASN A 126 4.74 7.33 -10.19
C ASN A 126 4.62 6.73 -8.77
N ARG A 127 4.66 5.41 -8.63
CA ARG A 127 4.60 4.74 -7.33
C ARG A 127 5.76 5.12 -6.42
N LEU A 128 6.97 5.28 -6.96
CA LEU A 128 8.12 5.77 -6.21
C LEU A 128 7.93 7.22 -5.74
N LEU A 129 7.43 8.12 -6.60
CA LEU A 129 7.14 9.52 -6.24
C LEU A 129 6.06 9.62 -5.17
N ARG A 130 4.94 8.89 -5.33
CA ARG A 130 3.90 8.73 -4.30
C ARG A 130 4.52 8.34 -2.96
N ARG A 131 5.41 7.35 -2.99
CA ARG A 131 6.07 6.83 -1.79
C ARG A 131 7.05 7.83 -1.17
N ILE A 132 7.86 8.54 -1.96
CA ILE A 132 8.79 9.57 -1.46
C ILE A 132 8.01 10.66 -0.72
N VAL A 133 6.93 11.17 -1.31
CA VAL A 133 6.10 12.23 -0.71
C VAL A 133 5.44 11.72 0.58
N ARG A 134 4.80 10.55 0.54
CA ARG A 134 4.11 9.97 1.71
C ARG A 134 5.08 9.63 2.84
N ASP A 135 6.15 8.90 2.54
CA ASP A 135 7.08 8.39 3.57
C ASP A 135 7.83 9.56 4.23
N ASN A 136 8.16 10.61 3.49
CA ASN A 136 8.75 11.82 4.07
C ASN A 136 7.77 12.56 4.97
N ARG A 137 6.54 12.79 4.49
CA ARG A 137 5.55 13.59 5.23
C ARG A 137 4.97 12.86 6.44
N CYS A 138 4.62 11.58 6.31
CA CYS A 138 3.88 10.84 7.33
C CYS A 138 4.78 10.01 8.24
N ARG A 139 5.98 9.60 7.78
CA ARG A 139 6.87 8.66 8.49
C ARG A 139 8.24 9.24 8.83
N GLY A 140 8.53 10.47 8.38
CA GLY A 140 9.83 11.12 8.59
C GLY A 140 11.01 10.41 7.90
N ILE A 141 10.73 9.52 6.93
CA ILE A 141 11.78 8.81 6.19
C ILE A 141 12.39 9.78 5.16
N THR A 142 13.71 9.78 5.05
CA THR A 142 14.38 10.63 4.07
C THR A 142 14.13 10.14 2.64
N PRO A 143 14.08 11.04 1.64
CA PRO A 143 13.96 10.65 0.24
C PRO A 143 15.02 9.62 -0.19
N GLU A 144 16.26 9.77 0.30
CA GLU A 144 17.35 8.81 0.11
C GLU A 144 16.99 7.43 0.66
N GLY A 145 16.45 7.37 1.88
CA GLY A 145 16.04 6.12 2.51
C GLY A 145 14.97 5.39 1.69
N THR A 146 14.00 6.12 1.13
CA THR A 146 12.96 5.55 0.27
C THR A 146 13.54 5.03 -1.05
N ILE A 147 14.39 5.80 -1.72
CA ILE A 147 15.04 5.40 -2.98
C ILE A 147 15.89 4.14 -2.78
N MET A 148 16.72 4.10 -1.75
CA MET A 148 17.60 2.96 -1.49
C MET A 148 16.83 1.66 -1.19
N ARG A 149 15.63 1.76 -0.60
CA ARG A 149 14.77 0.60 -0.32
C ARG A 149 13.90 0.18 -1.51
N TRP A 150 13.82 1.00 -2.56
CA TRP A 150 12.89 0.78 -3.67
C TRP A 150 13.10 -0.57 -4.36
N HIS A 151 14.36 -0.95 -4.62
CA HIS A 151 14.66 -2.25 -5.21
C HIS A 151 14.17 -3.42 -4.37
N SER A 152 14.29 -3.34 -3.04
CA SER A 152 13.80 -4.40 -2.15
C SER A 152 12.29 -4.53 -2.23
N VAL A 153 11.58 -3.41 -2.24
CA VAL A 153 10.12 -3.42 -2.36
C VAL A 153 9.65 -3.92 -3.73
N ARG A 154 10.34 -3.54 -4.82
CA ARG A 154 10.06 -4.11 -6.15
C ARG A 154 10.27 -5.62 -6.20
N ARG A 155 11.29 -6.15 -5.50
CA ARG A 155 11.48 -7.60 -5.37
C ARG A 155 10.32 -8.25 -4.60
N GLY A 156 9.90 -7.66 -3.48
CA GLY A 156 8.73 -8.12 -2.72
C GLY A 156 7.46 -8.14 -3.57
N GLU A 157 7.20 -7.08 -4.34
CA GLU A 157 6.07 -7.02 -5.28
C GLU A 157 6.11 -8.12 -6.35
N ASN A 158 7.27 -8.31 -6.99
CA ASN A 158 7.46 -9.32 -8.02
C ASN A 158 7.25 -10.75 -7.49
N ARG A 159 7.60 -10.99 -6.23
CA ARG A 159 7.48 -12.32 -5.60
C ARG A 159 6.09 -12.58 -5.04
N ASN A 160 5.47 -11.56 -4.44
CA ASN A 160 4.35 -11.75 -3.53
C ASN A 160 3.05 -11.08 -3.96
N ILE A 161 3.08 -10.14 -4.92
CA ILE A 161 1.90 -9.37 -5.36
C ILE A 161 1.59 -9.68 -6.82
N PHE A 162 2.52 -9.39 -7.75
CA PHE A 162 2.26 -9.51 -9.19
C PHE A 162 1.91 -10.93 -9.66
N PRO A 163 2.46 -12.02 -9.09
CA PRO A 163 2.05 -13.38 -9.47
C PRO A 163 0.57 -13.68 -9.20
N TYR A 164 -0.07 -12.91 -8.32
CA TYR A 164 -1.46 -13.12 -7.90
C TYR A 164 -2.43 -12.07 -8.45
N GLN A 165 -1.97 -11.10 -9.25
CA GLN A 165 -2.83 -10.02 -9.75
C GLN A 165 -3.99 -10.54 -10.64
N GLU A 166 -3.74 -11.61 -11.40
CA GLU A 166 -4.74 -12.27 -12.26
C GLU A 166 -5.83 -13.01 -11.48
N ASN A 167 -5.68 -13.15 -10.16
CA ASN A 167 -6.74 -13.70 -9.31
C ASN A 167 -7.82 -12.66 -8.98
N ALA A 168 -7.64 -11.38 -9.35
CA ALA A 168 -8.60 -10.34 -9.04
C ALA A 168 -9.85 -10.44 -9.92
N ASP A 169 -11.03 -10.29 -9.29
CA ASP A 169 -12.31 -10.21 -9.98
C ASP A 169 -12.53 -8.82 -10.61
N ALA A 170 -11.91 -7.79 -10.01
CA ALA A 170 -11.90 -6.44 -10.55
C ALA A 170 -10.55 -5.73 -10.34
N ILE A 171 -10.19 -4.88 -11.30
CA ILE A 171 -9.02 -4.00 -11.20
C ILE A 171 -9.52 -2.58 -10.95
N PHE A 172 -9.00 -1.95 -9.90
CA PHE A 172 -9.26 -0.55 -9.58
C PHE A 172 -8.02 0.30 -9.90
N ASN A 173 -8.12 1.14 -10.93
CA ASN A 173 -7.05 2.09 -11.24
C ASN A 173 -7.18 3.35 -10.38
N SER A 174 -6.30 3.48 -9.39
CA SER A 174 -6.16 4.62 -8.50
C SER A 174 -5.34 5.78 -9.09
N ALA A 175 -4.91 5.69 -10.35
CA ALA A 175 -4.20 6.79 -11.01
C ALA A 175 -5.17 7.96 -11.30
N LEU A 176 -4.69 9.19 -11.09
CA LEU A 176 -5.45 10.41 -11.38
C LEU A 176 -4.63 11.31 -12.30
N VAL A 177 -5.27 11.94 -13.28
CA VAL A 177 -4.58 12.74 -14.31
C VAL A 177 -3.70 13.85 -13.72
N PHE A 178 -4.16 14.48 -12.64
CA PHE A 178 -3.45 15.60 -12.00
C PHE A 178 -2.40 15.16 -10.95
N GLU A 179 -2.22 13.85 -10.72
CA GLU A 179 -1.38 13.38 -9.62
C GLU A 179 0.09 13.73 -9.81
N LEU A 180 0.63 13.64 -11.03
CA LEU A 180 2.04 13.93 -11.28
C LEU A 180 2.36 15.42 -11.17
N PRO A 181 1.55 16.33 -11.75
CA PRO A 181 1.61 17.76 -11.44
C PRO A 181 1.58 18.06 -9.94
N MET A 182 0.72 17.38 -9.18
CA MET A 182 0.64 17.52 -7.73
C MET A 182 1.89 16.99 -7.04
N LEU A 183 2.33 15.77 -7.38
CA LEU A 183 3.48 15.11 -6.77
C LEU A 183 4.76 15.89 -7.06
N LYS A 184 4.92 16.46 -8.25
CA LYS A 184 6.08 17.29 -8.62
C LYS A 184 6.30 18.41 -7.61
N TYR A 185 5.23 19.14 -7.25
CA TYR A 185 5.30 20.25 -6.29
C TYR A 185 5.97 19.84 -4.97
N TYR A 186 5.69 18.62 -4.49
CA TYR A 186 6.25 18.12 -3.23
C TYR A 186 7.56 17.34 -3.41
N ALA A 187 7.69 16.53 -4.45
CA ALA A 187 8.80 15.62 -4.66
C ALA A 187 10.06 16.34 -5.17
N GLU A 188 9.91 17.34 -6.04
CA GLU A 188 11.06 18.06 -6.62
C GLU A 188 11.99 18.69 -5.57
N PRO A 189 11.50 19.48 -4.58
CA PRO A 189 12.37 20.03 -3.55
C PRO A 189 13.00 18.96 -2.65
N LEU A 190 12.36 17.79 -2.49
CA LEU A 190 12.91 16.66 -1.75
C LEU A 190 14.07 16.01 -2.50
N LEU A 191 13.89 15.76 -3.80
CA LEU A 191 14.90 15.15 -4.65
C LEU A 191 16.13 16.05 -4.83
N ARG A 192 15.94 17.37 -4.96
CA ARG A 192 17.04 18.35 -5.09
C ARG A 192 17.93 18.46 -3.84
N ARG A 193 17.45 18.01 -2.68
CA ARG A 193 18.23 18.00 -1.42
C ARG A 193 19.20 16.82 -1.31
N ILE A 194 19.04 15.81 -2.16
CA ILE A 194 19.91 14.62 -2.15
C ILE A 194 21.30 15.04 -2.62
N ALA A 195 22.31 14.83 -1.77
CA ALA A 195 23.67 15.25 -2.05
C ALA A 195 24.32 14.41 -3.18
N PRO A 196 25.22 14.98 -4.00
CA PRO A 196 25.90 14.27 -5.10
C PRO A 196 26.69 13.02 -4.71
N ASN A 197 27.15 12.93 -3.46
CA ASN A 197 27.85 11.77 -2.93
C ASN A 197 26.91 10.67 -2.38
N SER A 198 25.60 10.90 -2.38
CA SER A 198 24.61 9.92 -1.95
C SER A 198 24.48 8.79 -2.98
N PRO A 199 24.38 7.52 -2.55
CA PRO A 199 24.10 6.42 -3.47
C PRO A 199 22.73 6.56 -4.17
N ALA A 200 21.81 7.37 -3.61
CA ALA A 200 20.51 7.67 -4.21
C ALA A 200 20.57 8.78 -5.29
N TYR A 201 21.71 9.46 -5.46
CA TYR A 201 21.79 10.66 -6.29
C TYR A 201 21.49 10.42 -7.76
N THR A 202 22.00 9.33 -8.34
CA THR A 202 21.76 8.99 -9.75
C THR A 202 20.27 8.83 -10.03
N GLU A 203 19.55 8.16 -9.13
CA GLU A 203 18.11 7.94 -9.25
C GLU A 203 17.33 9.24 -9.03
N ALA A 204 17.79 10.08 -8.10
CA ALA A 204 17.20 11.40 -7.88
C ALA A 204 17.29 12.28 -9.14
N VAL A 205 18.45 12.32 -9.79
CA VAL A 205 18.66 13.06 -11.05
C VAL A 205 17.78 12.48 -12.16
N ARG A 206 17.62 11.16 -12.25
CA ARG A 206 16.73 10.51 -13.22
C ARG A 206 15.28 10.95 -13.01
N LEU A 207 14.79 10.93 -11.77
CA LEU A 207 13.44 11.37 -11.42
C LEU A 207 13.24 12.87 -11.69
N LEU A 208 14.23 13.71 -11.39
CA LEU A 208 14.17 15.14 -11.70
C LEU A 208 14.04 15.40 -13.20
N LYS A 209 14.82 14.72 -14.04
CA LYS A 209 14.70 14.80 -15.51
C LYS A 209 13.33 14.34 -15.99
N PHE A 210 12.77 13.29 -15.39
CA PHE A 210 11.41 12.87 -15.69
C PHE A 210 10.38 13.96 -15.32
N LEU A 211 10.54 14.60 -14.16
CA LEU A 211 9.66 15.68 -13.71
C LEU A 211 9.79 16.97 -14.52
N GLU A 212 10.87 17.20 -15.28
CA GLU A 212 11.04 18.39 -16.12
C GLU A 212 9.94 18.52 -17.19
N TYR A 213 9.40 17.40 -17.68
CA TYR A 213 8.32 17.37 -18.67
C TYR A 213 6.93 17.72 -18.09
N ILE A 214 6.81 17.82 -16.77
CA ILE A 214 5.53 17.97 -16.07
C ILE A 214 5.41 19.40 -15.52
N VAL A 215 4.28 20.07 -15.78
CA VAL A 215 3.99 21.34 -15.12
C VAL A 215 3.43 21.05 -13.72
N ALA A 216 4.03 21.62 -12.67
CA ALA A 216 3.56 21.45 -11.30
C ALA A 216 2.26 22.22 -11.09
N LEU A 217 1.36 21.69 -10.25
CA LEU A 217 0.19 22.45 -9.80
C LEU A 217 0.62 23.64 -8.93
N SER A 218 -0.13 24.72 -9.03
CA SER A 218 -0.05 25.85 -8.11
C SER A 218 -0.62 25.50 -6.73
N PRO A 219 -0.22 26.23 -5.66
CA PRO A 219 -0.80 26.04 -4.33
C PRO A 219 -2.33 26.19 -4.30
N GLU A 220 -2.89 27.07 -5.14
CA GLU A 220 -4.33 27.28 -5.27
C GLU A 220 -5.03 26.03 -5.84
N GLU A 221 -4.50 25.45 -6.93
CA GLU A 221 -5.01 24.21 -7.52
C GLU A 221 -4.91 23.02 -6.56
N ILE A 222 -3.79 22.91 -5.82
CA ILE A 222 -3.62 21.87 -4.79
C ILE A 222 -4.64 22.04 -3.66
N SER A 223 -4.94 23.28 -3.26
CA SER A 223 -5.93 23.56 -2.21
C SER A 223 -7.35 23.14 -2.63
N ALA A 224 -7.66 23.23 -3.93
CA ALA A 224 -8.95 22.85 -4.50
C ALA A 224 -9.18 21.33 -4.57
N ILE A 225 -8.17 20.49 -4.33
CA ILE A 225 -8.33 19.03 -4.32
C ILE A 225 -9.37 18.64 -3.25
N PRO A 226 -10.44 17.89 -3.57
CA PRO A 226 -11.46 17.54 -2.60
C PRO A 226 -10.90 16.82 -1.35
N PRO A 227 -11.46 17.04 -0.15
CA PRO A 227 -11.03 16.36 1.08
C PRO A 227 -11.29 14.85 1.04
N THR A 228 -12.18 14.39 0.16
CA THR A 228 -12.49 12.98 -0.10
C THR A 228 -11.59 12.33 -1.15
N SER A 229 -10.67 13.09 -1.77
CA SER A 229 -9.75 12.56 -2.78
C SER A 229 -8.71 11.64 -2.15
N ILE A 230 -8.41 10.51 -2.79
CA ILE A 230 -7.32 9.60 -2.43
C ILE A 230 -5.95 10.31 -2.38
N MET A 231 -5.79 11.42 -3.11
CA MET A 231 -4.54 12.19 -3.10
C MET A 231 -4.26 12.84 -1.74
N ARG A 232 -5.29 13.02 -0.91
CA ARG A 232 -5.17 13.57 0.44
C ARG A 232 -4.40 12.64 1.39
N GLU A 233 -4.25 11.35 1.06
CA GLU A 233 -3.32 10.45 1.75
C GLU A 233 -1.88 10.99 1.67
N PHE A 234 -1.47 11.46 0.49
CA PHE A 234 -0.11 11.92 0.20
C PHE A 234 0.14 13.34 0.70
N ILE A 235 -0.82 14.25 0.52
CA ILE A 235 -0.62 15.70 0.77
C ILE A 235 -1.34 16.23 2.02
N GLY A 236 -2.26 15.46 2.60
CA GLY A 236 -2.97 15.81 3.82
C GLY A 236 -4.27 16.55 3.58
N GLY A 237 -5.05 16.70 4.65
CA GLY A 237 -6.37 17.33 4.60
C GLY A 237 -7.51 16.37 4.26
N GLN A 238 -7.30 15.06 4.45
CA GLN A 238 -8.38 14.08 4.30
C GLN A 238 -9.43 14.29 5.39
N LYS A 239 -10.70 14.37 4.98
CA LYS A 239 -11.86 14.37 5.87
C LYS A 239 -12.91 13.44 5.27
N LEU A 240 -13.28 12.40 6.01
CA LEU A 240 -14.37 11.47 5.69
C LEU A 240 -15.61 11.85 6.50
#